data_AF-A0A8T5ETG8-F1
#
_entry.id   AF-A0A8T5ETG8-F1
#
_cell.length_a   1.000
_cell.length_b   1.000
_cell.length_c   1.000
_cell.angle_alpha   90.00
_cell.angle_beta   90.00
_cell.angle_gamma   90.00
#
_symmetry.space_group_name_H-M   'P 1'
#
loop_
_entity.id
_entity.type
_entity.pdbx_description
1 polymer ?
#
loop_
_entity_poly.entity_id
_entity_poly.type
_entity_poly.pdbx_seq_one_letter_code
_entity_poly.pdbx_strand_id
1 'polypeptide(L)' 'DLWEPRWQWDMEGLLCKNCFDQKEKDFAQKKNFCSLCDTKMGLIRHNPKNHWKIEGQLCRKCWDKKKSEFG' A
#
# COMPACT_ATOMS: atom_id res chain seq x y z
N ASP A 1 5.42 25.90 6.44
CA ASP A 1 6.02 24.87 7.33
C ASP A 1 6.45 23.65 6.54
N LEU A 2 7.64 23.15 6.86
CA LEU A 2 8.20 21.90 6.36
C LEU A 2 7.96 20.79 7.38
N TRP A 3 7.73 19.57 6.90
CA TRP A 3 7.28 18.42 7.68
C TRP A 3 8.22 17.23 7.46
N GLU A 4 8.58 16.56 8.55
CA GLU A 4 9.34 15.32 8.51
C GLU A 4 8.44 14.15 8.05
N PRO A 5 8.94 13.25 7.18
CA PRO A 5 8.21 12.06 6.77
C PRO A 5 8.02 11.09 7.94
N ARG A 6 7.01 10.22 7.85
CA ARG A 6 6.86 9.11 8.81
C ARG A 6 8.00 8.12 8.63
N TRP A 7 8.52 7.57 9.74
CA TRP A 7 9.53 6.51 9.70
C TRP A 7 9.11 5.30 8.84
N GLN A 8 7.81 5.01 8.76
CA GLN A 8 7.25 3.90 7.96
C GLN A 8 7.37 4.10 6.45
N TRP A 9 7.70 5.31 6.00
CA TRP A 9 7.80 5.63 4.57
C TRP A 9 9.19 5.39 4.00
N ASP A 10 10.17 5.05 4.84
CA ASP A 10 11.57 4.83 4.44
C ASP A 10 12.08 5.93 3.51
N MET A 11 11.87 7.17 3.95
CA MET A 11 12.11 8.38 3.17
C MET A 11 12.87 9.39 4.01
N GLU A 12 13.85 10.03 3.41
CA GLU A 12 14.63 11.12 4.00
C GLU A 12 14.22 12.48 3.41
N GLY A 13 14.59 13.56 4.10
CA GLY A 13 14.31 14.93 3.69
C GLY A 13 13.04 15.52 4.30
N LEU A 14 12.66 16.72 3.85
CA LEU A 14 11.50 17.46 4.34
C LEU A 14 10.45 17.65 3.24
N LEU A 15 9.19 17.57 3.62
CA LEU A 15 8.04 17.74 2.75
C LEU A 15 7.36 19.08 3.05
N CYS A 16 6.82 19.75 2.03
CA CYS A 16 5.81 20.78 2.30
C CYS A 16 4.54 20.11 2.84
N LYS A 17 3.70 20.86 3.56
CA LYS A 17 2.47 20.32 4.16
C LYS A 17 1.59 19.57 3.16
N ASN A 18 1.39 20.11 1.95
CA ASN A 18 0.57 19.45 0.93
C ASN A 18 1.16 18.10 0.47
N CYS A 19 2.49 18.02 0.30
CA CYS A 19 3.15 16.77 -0.06
C CYS A 19 3.06 15.75 1.08
N PHE A 20 3.19 16.19 2.33
CA PHE A 20 3.02 15.35 3.50
C PHE A 20 1.60 14.78 3.59
N ASP A 21 0.58 15.64 3.50
CA ASP A 21 -0.83 15.25 3.62
C ASP A 21 -1.24 14.26 2.50
N GLN A 22 -0.76 14.49 1.27
CA GLN A 22 -0.99 13.58 0.15
C GLN A 22 -0.33 12.21 0.40
N LYS A 23 0.93 12.20 0.84
CA LYS A 23 1.66 10.96 1.13
C LYS A 23 1.01 10.17 2.27
N GLU A 24 0.53 10.86 3.30
CA GLU A 24 -0.18 10.24 4.43
C GLU A 24 -1.49 9.58 3.96
N LYS A 25 -2.26 10.26 3.11
CA LYS A 25 -3.48 9.70 2.51
C LYS A 25 -3.18 8.46 1.67
N ASP A 26 -2.17 8.52 0.81
CA ASP A 26 -1.78 7.40 -0.05
C ASP A 26 -1.27 6.20 0.76
N PHE A 27 -0.47 6.47 1.80
CA PHE A 27 0.00 5.44 2.71
C PHE A 27 -1.15 4.78 3.48
N ALA A 28 -2.10 5.59 3.98
CA ALA A 28 -3.29 5.08 4.64
C ALA A 28 -4.15 4.22 3.70
N GLN A 29 -4.27 4.60 2.42
CA GLN A 29 -4.97 3.80 1.42
C GLN A 29 -4.26 2.45 1.21
N LYS A 30 -2.95 2.46 0.93
CA LYS A 30 -2.15 1.23 0.72
C LYS A 30 -2.14 0.31 1.95
N LYS A 31 -2.21 0.88 3.17
CA LYS A 31 -2.20 0.11 4.42
C LYS A 31 -3.54 -0.54 4.75
N ASN A 32 -4.66 0.07 4.35
CA ASN A 32 -5.99 -0.33 4.81
C ASN A 32 -6.86 -0.97 3.74
N PHE A 33 -6.48 -0.93 2.47
CA PHE A 33 -7.29 -1.41 1.35
C PHE A 33 -6.51 -2.35 0.44
N CYS A 34 -7.23 -3.27 -0.20
CA CYS A 34 -6.67 -4.17 -1.20
C CYS A 34 -6.18 -3.37 -2.42
N SER A 35 -4.93 -3.58 -2.82
CA SER A 35 -4.32 -2.85 -3.94
C SER A 35 -4.92 -3.12 -5.32
N LEU A 36 -5.83 -4.09 -5.45
CA LEU A 36 -6.49 -4.43 -6.71
C LEU A 36 -7.99 -4.13 -6.75
N CYS A 37 -8.66 -4.03 -5.61
CA CYS A 37 -10.12 -3.92 -5.57
C CYS A 37 -10.64 -2.94 -4.52
N ASP A 38 -9.74 -2.19 -3.88
CA ASP A 38 -10.05 -1.17 -2.87
C ASP A 38 -10.99 -1.64 -1.74
N THR A 39 -11.06 -2.95 -1.51
CA THR A 39 -11.84 -3.50 -0.40
C THR A 39 -11.08 -3.26 0.89
N LYS A 40 -11.78 -2.76 1.92
CA LYS A 40 -11.21 -2.55 3.25
C LYS A 40 -10.67 -3.87 3.82
N MET A 41 -9.40 -3.85 4.21
CA MET A 41 -8.66 -5.01 4.69
C MET A 41 -8.90 -5.25 6.17
N GLY A 42 -9.11 -6.52 6.53
CA GLY A 42 -9.10 -6.98 7.92
C GLY A 42 -7.69 -7.25 8.43
N LEU A 43 -7.60 -8.11 9.44
CA LEU A 43 -6.32 -8.54 10.03
C LEU A 43 -5.51 -9.43 9.08
N ILE A 44 -6.17 -10.23 8.25
CA ILE A 44 -5.52 -11.14 7.30
C ILE A 44 -5.27 -10.41 5.98
N ARG A 45 -4.01 -10.39 5.55
CA ARG A 45 -3.52 -9.68 4.37
C ARG A 45 -2.48 -10.54 3.66
N HIS A 46 -2.40 -10.43 2.35
CA HIS A 46 -1.49 -11.25 1.55
C HIS A 46 -0.53 -10.40 0.75
N ASN A 47 0.75 -10.75 0.82
CA ASN A 47 1.77 -10.12 -0.01
C ASN A 47 1.73 -10.73 -1.43
N PRO A 48 1.71 -9.92 -2.49
CA PRO A 48 1.86 -10.42 -3.86
C PRO A 48 3.24 -11.07 -4.06
N LYS A 49 3.35 -12.03 -4.99
CA LYS A 49 4.66 -12.58 -5.37
C LYS A 49 5.48 -11.51 -6.11
N ASN A 50 6.81 -11.53 -5.96
CA ASN A 50 7.70 -10.52 -6.55
C ASN A 50 7.55 -10.35 -8.08
N HIS A 51 7.24 -11.43 -8.81
CA HIS A 51 7.07 -11.37 -10.27
C HIS A 51 5.69 -10.84 -10.71
N TRP A 52 4.73 -10.66 -9.80
CA TRP A 52 3.42 -10.07 -10.13
C TRP A 52 3.48 -8.55 -10.33
N LYS A 53 4.56 -7.89 -9.85
CA LYS A 53 4.77 -6.44 -9.98
C LYS A 53 3.59 -5.60 -9.45
N ILE A 54 2.99 -6.05 -8.35
CA ILE A 54 1.91 -5.34 -7.65
C ILE A 54 2.49 -4.73 -6.37
N GLU A 55 2.33 -3.42 -6.20
CA GLU A 55 2.64 -2.76 -4.93
C GLU A 55 1.48 -2.87 -3.94
N GLY A 56 1.81 -3.02 -2.65
CA GLY A 56 0.83 -3.08 -1.55
C GLY A 56 0.35 -4.51 -1.25
N GLN A 57 -0.75 -4.61 -0.51
CA GLN A 57 -1.28 -5.89 -0.01
C GLN A 57 -2.61 -6.25 -0.66
N LEU A 58 -2.88 -7.55 -0.76
CA LEU A 58 -4.08 -8.08 -1.38
C LEU A 58 -5.02 -8.70 -0.34
N CYS A 59 -6.32 -8.56 -0.60
CA CYS A 59 -7.33 -9.40 0.02
C CYS A 59 -7.18 -10.84 -0.48
N ARG A 60 -7.74 -11.80 0.28
CA ARG A 60 -7.65 -13.22 -0.04
C ARG A 60 -8.14 -13.53 -1.46
N LYS A 61 -9.29 -12.97 -1.85
CA LYS A 61 -9.90 -13.17 -3.17
C LYS A 61 -8.97 -12.74 -4.31
N CYS A 62 -8.38 -11.54 -4.20
CA CYS A 62 -7.47 -11.02 -5.22
C CYS A 62 -6.16 -11.81 -5.28
N TRP A 63 -5.64 -12.23 -4.13
CA TRP A 63 -4.42 -13.04 -4.09
C TRP A 63 -4.62 -14.42 -4.72
N ASP A 64 -5.72 -15.11 -4.38
CA ASP A 64 -6.04 -16.43 -4.95
C ASP A 64 -6.24 -16.34 -6.47
N LYS A 65 -6.92 -15.29 -6.96
CA LYS A 65 -7.08 -15.03 -8.41
C LYS A 65 -5.73 -14.83 -9.10
N LYS A 66 -4.85 -13.99 -8.54
CA LYS A 66 -3.51 -13.78 -9.12
C LYS A 66 -2.66 -15.04 -9.08
N LYS A 67 -2.81 -15.85 -8.03
CA LYS A 67 -2.18 -17.16 -7.94
C LYS A 67 -2.73 -18.13 -8.98
N SER A 68 -3.99 -18.09 -9.39
CA SER A 68 -4.45 -18.94 -10.50
C SER A 68 -3.96 -18.46 -11.88
N GLU A 69 -3.76 -17.15 -12.05
CA GLU A 69 -3.30 -16.55 -13.33
C GLU A 69 -1.80 -16.75 -13.58
N PHE A 70 -0.97 -16.70 -12.52
CA PHE A 70 0.49 -16.67 -12.59
C PHE A 70 1.15 -17.66 -11.61
N GLY A 71 0.41 -18.70 -11.25
CA GLY A 71 0.67 -19.62 -10.14
C GLY A 71 1.92 -20.46 -10.25
#